data_AF-A0A935L657-F1
#
_entry.id   AF-A0A935L657-F1
#
_cell.length_a   1.000
_cell.length_b   1.000
_cell.length_c   1.000
_cell.angle_alpha   90.00
_cell.angle_beta   90.00
_cell.angle_gamma   90.00
#
_symmetry.space_group_name_H-M   'P 1'
#
loop_
_entity.id
_entity.type
_entity.pdbx_description
1 polymer ?
#
loop_
_entity_poly.entity_id
_entity_poly.type
_entity_poly.pdbx_seq_one_letter_code
_entity_poly.pdbx_strand_id
1 'polypeptide(L)'
;MEANRELLSIVASKDGREVHVHVDERGLLTLRRIVERAEALLASGRSDHLHVFSSAWASDGELTEWMPPQELGAESNQVHHLKLFFHGSATRPEDANAV
;
A
#
# COMPACT_ATOMS: atom_id res chain seq x y z
N MET A 1 3.10 17.27 -22.03
CA MET A 1 2.09 16.28 -21.63
C MET A 1 2.85 15.08 -21.13
N GLU A 2 2.99 14.89 -19.82
CA GLU A 2 3.56 13.66 -19.27
C GLU A 2 2.54 12.54 -19.43
N ALA A 3 2.46 12.01 -20.65
CA ALA A 3 1.84 10.72 -20.85
C ALA A 3 2.73 9.67 -20.17
N ASN A 4 2.11 8.68 -19.54
CA ASN A 4 2.68 7.36 -19.27
C ASN A 4 3.35 7.08 -17.90
N ARG A 5 3.24 7.92 -16.88
CA ARG A 5 3.57 7.50 -15.51
C ARG A 5 2.33 6.84 -14.87
N GLU A 6 2.49 5.57 -14.55
CA GLU A 6 1.56 4.80 -13.72
C GLU A 6 1.23 5.55 -12.43
N LEU A 7 -0.05 5.72 -12.12
CA LEU A 7 -0.51 6.40 -10.91
C LEU A 7 -0.92 5.36 -9.86
N LEU A 8 -0.12 5.23 -8.80
CA LEU A 8 -0.52 4.60 -7.54
C LEU A 8 -0.06 5.54 -6.42
N SER A 9 -0.96 6.32 -5.83
CA SER A 9 -0.65 7.23 -4.74
C SER A 9 -1.52 6.94 -3.53
N ILE A 10 -0.94 7.14 -2.35
CA ILE A 10 -1.61 6.95 -1.08
C ILE A 10 -1.52 8.25 -0.29
N VAL A 11 -2.66 8.73 0.17
CA VAL A 11 -2.76 9.99 0.90
C VAL A 11 -3.54 9.74 2.18
N ALA A 12 -3.00 10.15 3.31
CA ALA A 12 -3.70 10.10 4.59
C ALA A 12 -4.41 11.44 4.82
N SER A 13 -5.67 11.38 5.23
CA SER A 13 -6.39 12.54 5.77
C SER A 13 -5.61 13.22 6.90
N LYS A 14 -5.89 14.51 7.14
CA LYS A 14 -5.22 15.31 8.19
C LYS A 14 -5.20 14.64 9.56
N ASP A 15 -6.29 13.97 9.93
CA ASP A 15 -6.43 13.29 11.22
C ASP A 15 -5.92 11.84 11.22
N GLY A 16 -5.47 11.35 10.06
CA GLY A 16 -4.94 10.01 9.86
C GLY A 16 -5.98 8.89 9.95
N ARG A 17 -7.28 9.22 9.95
CA ARG A 17 -8.35 8.21 10.10
C ARG A 17 -8.77 7.59 8.78
N GLU A 18 -8.66 8.35 7.71
CA GLU A 18 -8.94 7.91 6.35
C GLU A 18 -7.67 7.92 5.52
N VAL A 19 -7.54 6.91 4.67
CA VAL A 19 -6.49 6.81 3.66
C VAL A 19 -7.16 6.72 2.31
N HIS A 20 -6.79 7.61 1.42
CA HIS A 20 -7.26 7.64 0.03
C HIS A 20 -6.20 6.98 -0.84
N VAL A 21 -6.64 6.07 -1.70
CA VAL A 21 -5.79 5.39 -2.67
C VAL A 21 -6.21 5.88 -4.06
N HIS A 22 -5.32 6.64 -4.70
CA HIS A 22 -5.53 7.16 -6.04
C HIS A 22 -4.82 6.27 -7.04
N VAL A 23 -5.57 5.71 -7.99
CA VAL A 23 -5.04 4.81 -9.00
C VAL A 23 -5.55 5.13 -10.39
N ASP A 24 -4.68 4.96 -11.39
CA ASP A 24 -5.11 4.75 -12.77
C ASP A 24 -5.13 3.24 -13.11
N GLU A 25 -5.41 2.90 -14.38
CA GLU A 25 -5.45 1.51 -14.82
C GLU A 25 -4.14 0.76 -14.53
N ARG A 26 -2.98 1.41 -14.72
CA ARG A 26 -1.69 0.78 -14.49
C ARG A 26 -1.42 0.63 -13.01
N GLY A 27 -1.67 1.66 -12.21
CA GLY A 27 -1.45 1.61 -10.77
C GLY A 27 -2.32 0.58 -10.08
N LEU A 28 -3.52 0.31 -10.61
CA LEU A 28 -4.35 -0.80 -10.16
C LEU A 28 -3.68 -2.17 -10.45
N LEU A 29 -2.99 -2.32 -11.57
CA LEU A 29 -2.19 -3.53 -11.85
C LEU A 29 -1.01 -3.65 -10.89
N THR A 30 -0.33 -2.57 -10.55
CA THR A 30 0.76 -2.62 -9.54
C THR A 30 0.22 -2.92 -8.15
N LEU A 31 -0.91 -2.33 -7.76
CA LEU A 31 -1.58 -2.68 -6.50
C LEU A 31 -1.94 -4.16 -6.46
N ARG A 32 -2.47 -4.71 -7.55
CA ARG A 32 -2.74 -6.16 -7.67
C ARG A 32 -1.46 -6.97 -7.47
N ARG A 33 -0.36 -6.62 -8.15
CA ARG A 33 0.93 -7.34 -8.00
C ARG A 33 1.48 -7.30 -6.57
N ILE A 34 1.29 -6.19 -5.85
CA ILE A 34 1.66 -6.08 -4.43
C ILE A 34 0.86 -7.09 -3.59
N VAL A 35 -0.45 -7.19 -3.84
CA VAL A 35 -1.31 -8.17 -3.17
C VAL A 35 -0.92 -9.60 -3.53
N GLU A 36 -0.71 -9.91 -4.81
CA GLU A 36 -0.26 -11.23 -5.28
C GLU A 36 1.07 -11.66 -4.62
N ARG A 37 2.01 -10.71 -4.41
CA ARG A 37 3.24 -10.96 -3.65
C ARG A 37 2.95 -11.33 -2.19
N ALA A 38 2.02 -10.62 -1.54
CA ALA A 38 1.62 -10.93 -0.16
C ALA A 38 0.95 -12.31 -0.07
N GLU A 39 0.07 -12.64 -1.03
CA GLU A 39 -0.57 -13.96 -1.13
C GLU A 39 0.45 -15.08 -1.31
N ALA A 40 1.45 -14.90 -2.18
CA ALA A 40 2.52 -15.88 -2.35
C ALA A 40 3.34 -16.10 -1.07
N LEU A 41 3.62 -15.03 -0.32
CA LEU A 41 4.30 -15.13 0.97
C LEU A 41 3.44 -15.85 2.02
N LEU A 42 2.15 -15.51 2.11
CA LEU A 42 1.20 -16.22 2.96
C LEU A 42 1.10 -17.70 2.62
N ALA A 43 0.99 -18.05 1.33
CA ALA A 43 0.94 -19.43 0.85
C ALA A 43 2.23 -20.21 1.18
N SER A 44 3.36 -19.53 1.31
CA SER A 44 4.63 -20.13 1.77
C SER A 44 4.70 -20.35 3.30
N GLY A 45 3.60 -20.07 4.03
CA GLY A 45 3.52 -20.23 5.48
C GLY A 45 4.20 -19.10 6.27
N ARG A 46 4.56 -17.99 5.60
CA ARG A 46 5.19 -16.84 6.24
C ARG A 46 4.13 -15.84 6.72
N SER A 47 4.23 -15.44 7.97
CA SER A 47 3.59 -14.23 8.48
C SER A 47 4.66 -13.15 8.58
N ASP A 48 4.50 -12.07 7.82
CA ASP A 48 5.54 -11.05 7.63
C ASP A 48 4.88 -9.74 7.17
N HIS A 49 5.66 -8.88 6.53
CA HIS A 49 5.20 -7.63 5.95
C HIS A 49 5.87 -7.32 4.62
N LEU A 50 5.16 -6.58 3.77
CA LEU A 50 5.71 -5.96 2.57
C LEU A 50 5.91 -4.47 2.81
N HIS A 51 6.96 -3.95 2.22
CA HIS A 51 7.19 -2.51 2.13
C HIS A 51 6.90 -2.06 0.71
N VAL A 52 6.17 -0.96 0.58
CA VAL A 52 5.89 -0.28 -0.68
C VAL A 52 6.28 1.18 -0.49
N PHE A 53 7.12 1.71 -1.36
CA PHE A 53 7.73 3.03 -1.19
C PHE A 53 7.43 3.96 -2.35
N SER A 54 7.58 5.27 -2.13
CA SER A 54 7.71 6.23 -3.23
C SER A 54 9.16 6.47 -3.61
N SER A 55 9.38 7.11 -4.76
CA SER A 55 10.72 7.46 -5.25
C SER A 55 11.55 8.32 -4.29
N ALA A 56 10.90 9.19 -3.49
CA ALA A 56 11.55 9.97 -2.45
C ALA A 56 12.15 9.13 -1.31
N TRP A 57 11.68 7.90 -1.10
CA TRP A 57 12.17 7.01 -0.03
C TRP A 57 12.95 5.80 -0.57
N ALA A 58 12.66 5.32 -1.78
CA ALA A 58 13.42 4.27 -2.46
C ALA A 58 13.42 4.53 -3.98
N SER A 59 14.59 4.45 -4.62
CA SER A 59 14.80 4.86 -6.03
C SER A 59 13.90 4.19 -7.06
N ASP A 60 13.36 3.00 -6.76
CA ASP A 60 12.49 2.18 -7.59
C ASP A 60 11.10 1.94 -6.95
N GLY A 61 10.66 2.89 -6.11
CA GLY A 61 9.40 2.78 -5.38
C GLY A 61 8.16 2.66 -6.28
N GLU A 62 7.24 1.78 -5.88
CA GLU A 62 5.97 1.53 -6.57
C GLU A 62 4.92 2.65 -6.37
N LEU A 63 5.09 3.51 -5.36
CA LEU A 63 4.20 4.64 -5.10
C LEU A 63 4.66 5.89 -5.87
N THR A 64 3.68 6.60 -6.39
CA THR A 64 3.82 7.98 -6.87
C THR A 64 3.51 8.98 -5.77
N GLU A 65 4.02 10.20 -5.94
CA GLU A 65 3.90 11.30 -4.98
C GLU A 65 2.83 12.31 -5.45
N TRP A 66 1.83 11.82 -6.16
CA TRP A 66 0.76 12.64 -6.70
C TRP A 66 -0.36 12.81 -5.68
N MET A 67 -0.85 14.03 -5.53
CA MET A 67 -2.00 14.35 -4.69
C MET A 67 -2.96 15.26 -5.46
N PRO A 68 -4.28 14.99 -5.46
CA PRO A 68 -5.24 15.88 -6.10
C PRO A 68 -5.30 17.24 -5.38
N PRO A 69 -5.64 18.33 -6.09
CA PRO A 69 -5.74 19.67 -5.50
C PRO A 69 -6.64 19.75 -4.26
N GLN A 70 -7.70 18.95 -4.22
CA GLN A 70 -8.65 18.93 -3.13
C GLN A 70 -8.02 18.43 -1.82
N GLU A 71 -7.07 17.50 -1.91
CA GLU A 71 -6.38 16.93 -0.75
C GLU A 71 -5.21 17.80 -0.29
N LEU A 72 -4.55 18.49 -1.23
CA LEU A 72 -3.58 19.54 -0.88
C LEU A 72 -4.24 20.66 -0.06
N GLY A 73 -5.48 21.05 -0.43
CA GLY A 73 -6.25 22.05 0.31
C GLY A 73 -6.84 21.55 1.63
N ALA A 74 -6.94 20.24 1.83
CA ALA A 74 -7.49 19.62 3.04
C ALA A 74 -6.43 19.32 4.11
N GLU A 75 -5.17 19.76 3.91
CA GLU A 75 -4.03 19.44 4.78
C GLU A 75 -3.80 17.92 4.94
N SER A 76 -4.10 17.16 3.89
CA SER A 76 -3.77 15.74 3.83
C SER A 76 -2.26 15.51 3.71
N ASN A 77 -1.80 14.34 4.15
CA ASN A 77 -0.40 13.95 4.19
C ASN A 77 -0.10 12.90 3.12
N GLN A 78 0.88 13.17 2.26
CA GLN A 78 1.36 12.17 1.29
C GLN A 78 2.01 11.00 2.03
N VAL A 79 1.62 9.77 1.68
CA VAL A 79 2.26 8.56 2.20
C VAL A 79 3.39 8.15 1.25
N HIS A 80 4.61 8.12 1.78
CA HIS A 80 5.81 7.68 1.05
C HIS A 80 6.23 6.24 1.37
N HIS A 81 5.63 5.63 2.41
CA HIS A 81 5.93 4.28 2.86
C HIS A 81 4.69 3.59 3.41
N LEU A 82 4.21 2.57 2.70
CA LEU A 82 3.19 1.65 3.18
C LEU A 82 3.87 0.37 3.69
N LYS A 83 3.50 -0.06 4.90
CA LYS A 83 3.79 -1.41 5.40
C LYS A 83 2.51 -2.24 5.36
N LEU A 84 2.48 -3.30 4.56
CA LEU A 84 1.39 -4.25 4.51
C LEU A 84 1.75 -5.48 5.35
N PHE A 85 1.15 -5.61 6.52
CA PHE A 85 1.31 -6.79 7.38
C PHE A 85 0.31 -7.87 6.98
N PHE A 86 0.76 -9.12 6.99
CA PHE A 86 -0.09 -10.27 6.66
C PHE A 86 0.20 -11.44 7.60
N HIS A 87 -0.87 -12.11 8.00
CA HIS A 87 -0.87 -13.17 9.00
C HIS A 87 -1.59 -14.40 8.45
N GLY A 88 -0.95 -15.56 8.51
CA GLY A 88 -1.60 -16.83 8.16
C GLY A 88 -2.64 -17.23 9.20
N SER A 89 -3.66 -17.98 8.80
CA SER A 89 -4.72 -18.47 9.70
C SER A 89 -4.19 -19.27 10.89
N ALA A 90 -3.07 -19.99 10.72
CA ALA A 90 -2.42 -20.74 11.80
C ALA A 90 -1.80 -19.88 12.92
N THR A 91 -1.78 -18.55 12.79
CA THR A 91 -1.13 -17.63 13.75
C THR A 91 -2.10 -16.79 14.57
N ARG A 92 -3.41 -17.01 14.44
CA ARG A 92 -4.38 -16.34 15.31
C ARG A 92 -4.32 -16.96 16.71
N PRO A 93 -4.07 -16.16 17.77
CA PRO A 93 -4.00 -16.67 19.14
C PRO A 93 -5.28 -17.41 19.58
N GLU A 94 -6.43 -17.04 19.00
CA GLU A 94 -7.73 -17.64 19.28
C GLU A 94 -7.87 -19.10 18.82
N ASP A 95 -7.09 -19.52 17.81
CA ASP A 95 -7.13 -20.88 17.27
C ASP A 95 -6.17 -21.85 18.00
N ALA A 96 -5.27 -21.34 18.85
CA ALA A 96 -4.28 -22.14 19.58
C ALA A 96 -4.82 -22.78 20.87
N ASN A 97 -6.00 -22.37 21.34
CA ASN A 97 -6.64 -22.87 22.58
C ASN A 97 -7.89 -23.74 22.32
N ALA A 98 -8.15 -24.12 21.07
CA ALA A 98 -9.24 -25.01 20.71
C ALA A 98 -8.75 -26.47 20.61
N VAL A 99 -8.23 -27.04 21.71
CA VAL A 99 -7.99 -28.48 21.88
C VAL A 99 -8.37 -28.90 23.29
#